data_AF-A0A937T1D6-F1
#
_entry.id   AF-A0A937T1D6-F1
#
_cell.length_a   1.000
_cell.length_b   1.000
_cell.length_c   1.000
_cell.angle_alpha   90.00
_cell.angle_beta   90.00
_cell.angle_gamma   90.00
#
_symmetry.space_group_name_H-M   'P 1'
#
loop_
_entity.id
_entity.type
_entity.pdbx_description
1 polymer ?
#
loop_
_entity_poly.entity_id
_entity_poly.type
_entity_poly.pdbx_seq_one_letter_code
_entity_poly.pdbx_strand_id
1 'polypeptide(L)'
;MIDAPPKVKYDVAPPETLAERLVSPRVVPLLLATGFIVVCCFSVVPLMDVCSPNDAGAFLVYMCFGVIAAAAGLVAIGGAIGPGPILLRLGVSIGLAVLLFAAWFLGWAVSDSQINQINDHEKRVLLVALLCFPIVYVSIQIPLWIMRFAFSWRCEFVGGTAAESELPPLTIRKLMIGTTLVALALAGARAAVSVASEPPSEFWLVLAIVCASTAGVSLISTLPIVWSTLRASRLVWWIIGLAVYVAIATGVTLTVVGILENGRFWEMFGLATTIVSFAAMMSAVLLSMRLLGFRLLSRNPLPE
;
A
#
# COMPACT_ATOMS: atom_id res chain seq x y z
N MET A 1 18.73 -9.83 -42.77
CA MET A 1 18.46 -8.42 -42.43
C MET A 1 17.07 -8.39 -41.81
N ILE A 2 16.97 -8.18 -40.50
CA ILE A 2 15.68 -7.96 -39.85
C ILE A 2 15.50 -6.45 -39.87
N ASP A 3 14.58 -5.95 -40.68
CA ASP A 3 14.28 -4.53 -40.72
C ASP A 3 13.86 -4.07 -39.33
N ALA A 4 14.52 -3.04 -38.83
CA ALA A 4 14.17 -2.44 -37.55
C ALA A 4 12.70 -1.97 -37.65
N PRO A 5 11.85 -2.29 -36.65
CA PRO A 5 10.45 -1.90 -36.70
C PRO A 5 10.34 -0.38 -36.85
N PRO A 6 9.36 0.12 -37.63
CA PRO A 6 9.20 1.54 -37.87
C PRO A 6 9.03 2.28 -36.54
N LYS A 7 9.91 3.27 -36.31
CA LYS A 7 9.80 4.16 -35.15
C LYS A 7 8.55 5.01 -35.32
N VAL A 8 7.48 4.66 -34.63
CA VAL A 8 6.29 5.51 -34.50
C VAL A 8 6.73 6.84 -33.87
N LYS A 9 6.76 7.90 -34.66
CA LYS A 9 6.95 9.27 -34.15
C LYS A 9 5.64 9.69 -33.49
N TYR A 10 5.59 9.59 -32.16
CA TYR A 10 4.58 10.29 -31.40
C TYR A 10 4.92 11.78 -31.42
N ASP A 11 4.01 12.63 -31.89
CA ASP A 11 4.11 14.08 -31.66
C ASP A 11 3.95 14.31 -30.16
N VAL A 12 5.07 14.34 -29.45
CA VAL A 12 5.10 14.59 -28.02
C VAL A 12 4.90 16.09 -27.83
N ALA A 13 3.74 16.49 -27.33
CA ALA A 13 3.51 17.84 -26.83
C ALA A 13 4.66 18.25 -25.88
N PRO A 14 5.07 19.54 -25.86
CA PRO A 14 6.15 19.99 -25.01
C PRO A 14 5.92 19.54 -23.56
N PRO A 15 6.97 19.14 -22.82
CA PRO A 15 6.82 18.61 -21.49
C PRO A 15 6.20 19.68 -20.59
N GLU A 16 4.91 19.53 -20.28
CA GLU A 16 4.27 20.29 -19.21
C GLU A 16 5.14 20.18 -17.97
N THR A 17 5.43 21.33 -17.36
CA THR A 17 6.24 21.35 -16.15
C THR A 17 5.46 20.67 -15.02
N LEU A 18 6.18 20.03 -14.08
CA LEU A 18 5.55 19.40 -12.92
C LEU A 18 4.64 20.38 -12.14
N ALA A 19 5.01 21.67 -12.12
CA ALA A 19 4.23 22.73 -11.49
C ALA A 19 2.87 22.95 -12.14
N GLU A 20 2.79 23.03 -13.48
CA GLU A 20 1.52 23.18 -14.21
C GLU A 20 0.60 21.99 -13.96
N ARG A 21 1.18 20.79 -13.82
CA ARG A 21 0.42 19.58 -13.51
C ARG A 21 -0.13 19.54 -12.09
N LEU A 22 0.63 20.02 -11.12
CA LEU A 22 0.16 20.11 -9.73
C LEU A 22 -1.03 21.06 -9.58
N VAL A 23 -1.16 22.04 -10.47
CA VAL A 23 -2.30 22.98 -10.53
C VAL A 23 -3.45 22.41 -11.38
N SER A 24 -3.23 21.29 -12.09
CA SER A 24 -4.27 20.68 -12.91
C SER A 24 -5.44 20.19 -12.06
N PRO A 25 -6.70 20.40 -12.49
CA PRO A 25 -7.88 19.84 -11.81
C PRO A 25 -7.85 18.31 -11.73
N ARG A 26 -7.00 17.65 -12.54
CA ARG A 26 -6.79 16.20 -12.52
C ARG A 26 -6.14 15.70 -11.23
N VAL A 27 -5.50 16.57 -10.44
CA VAL A 27 -4.86 16.21 -9.15
C VAL A 27 -5.88 16.22 -8.01
N VAL A 28 -7.04 16.88 -8.17
CA VAL A 28 -8.07 16.99 -7.13
C VAL A 28 -8.53 15.63 -6.59
N PRO A 29 -8.85 14.60 -7.42
CA PRO A 29 -9.26 13.29 -6.92
C PRO A 29 -8.19 12.61 -6.06
N LEU A 30 -6.91 12.79 -6.42
CA LEU A 30 -5.78 12.24 -5.67
C LEU A 30 -5.67 12.92 -4.30
N LEU A 31 -5.79 14.25 -4.24
CA LEU A 31 -5.75 15.00 -2.98
C LEU A 31 -6.92 14.64 -2.07
N LEU A 32 -8.12 14.47 -2.63
CA LEU A 32 -9.30 14.03 -1.88
C LEU A 32 -9.11 12.63 -1.31
N ALA A 33 -8.59 11.69 -2.12
CA ALA A 33 -8.29 10.33 -1.65
C ALA A 33 -7.23 10.33 -0.55
N THR A 34 -6.14 11.11 -0.70
CA THR A 34 -5.11 11.26 0.33
C THR A 34 -5.67 11.87 1.61
N GLY A 35 -6.47 12.94 1.51
CA GLY A 35 -7.13 13.55 2.67
C GLY A 35 -8.04 12.56 3.39
N PHE A 36 -8.85 11.80 2.64
CA PHE A 36 -9.72 10.79 3.21
C PHE A 36 -8.95 9.64 3.89
N ILE A 37 -7.83 9.20 3.33
CA ILE A 37 -6.93 8.24 3.98
C ILE A 37 -6.44 8.77 5.33
N VAL A 38 -5.95 10.02 5.38
CA VAL A 38 -5.46 10.64 6.62
C VAL A 38 -6.58 10.72 7.66
N VAL A 39 -7.80 11.12 7.25
CA VAL A 39 -8.98 11.15 8.12
C VAL A 39 -9.32 9.76 8.65
N CYS A 40 -9.29 8.72 7.81
CA CYS A 40 -9.54 7.33 8.27
C CYS A 40 -8.47 6.84 9.24
N CYS A 41 -7.18 7.13 8.97
CA CYS A 41 -6.08 6.81 9.89
C CYS A 41 -6.30 7.45 11.25
N PHE A 42 -6.63 8.74 11.28
CA PHE A 42 -6.90 9.47 12.52
C PHE A 42 -8.17 9.00 13.24
N SER A 43 -9.25 8.74 12.50
CA SER A 43 -10.57 8.51 13.10
C SER A 43 -10.80 7.08 13.57
N VAL A 44 -10.01 6.10 13.11
CA VAL A 44 -10.29 4.68 13.40
C VAL A 44 -10.33 4.37 14.90
N VAL A 45 -9.41 4.91 15.69
CA VAL A 45 -9.37 4.65 17.14
C VAL A 45 -10.52 5.36 17.88
N PRO A 46 -10.76 6.67 17.68
CA PRO A 46 -11.95 7.32 18.24
C PRO A 46 -13.26 6.64 17.86
N LEU A 47 -13.38 6.10 16.64
CA LEU A 47 -14.55 5.35 16.22
C LEU A 47 -14.66 4.00 16.94
N MET A 48 -13.55 3.32 17.26
CA MET A 48 -13.57 2.08 18.04
C MET A 48 -14.06 2.28 19.47
N ASP A 49 -13.85 3.46 20.06
CA ASP A 49 -14.32 3.76 21.42
C ASP A 49 -15.82 4.07 21.45
N VAL A 50 -16.35 4.65 20.38
CA VAL A 50 -17.76 5.08 20.31
C VAL A 50 -18.66 3.98 19.71
N CYS A 51 -18.15 3.18 18.78
CA CYS A 51 -18.91 2.15 18.08
C CYS A 51 -18.67 0.76 18.69
N SER A 52 -19.74 0.07 19.03
CA SER A 52 -19.69 -1.33 19.44
C SER A 52 -19.52 -2.26 18.22
N PRO A 53 -18.81 -3.39 18.34
CA PRO A 53 -18.75 -4.40 17.27
C PRO A 53 -20.11 -4.97 16.85
N ASN A 54 -21.16 -4.75 17.65
CA ASN A 54 -22.52 -5.24 17.41
C ASN A 54 -23.48 -4.19 16.83
N ASP A 55 -23.01 -2.98 16.55
CA ASP A 55 -23.84 -1.91 16.02
C ASP A 55 -23.52 -1.58 14.56
N ALA A 56 -24.38 -0.75 13.95
CA ALA A 56 -24.19 -0.30 12.58
C ALA A 56 -22.96 0.62 12.42
N GLY A 57 -22.47 1.23 13.51
CA GLY A 57 -21.28 2.07 13.54
C GLY A 57 -19.99 1.28 13.30
N ALA A 58 -19.97 -0.02 13.63
CA ALA A 58 -18.86 -0.92 13.31
C ALA A 58 -18.48 -0.88 11.81
N PHE A 59 -19.45 -0.68 10.92
CA PHE A 59 -19.21 -0.51 9.48
C PHE A 59 -18.16 0.57 9.18
N LEU A 60 -18.22 1.71 9.87
CA LEU A 60 -17.27 2.82 9.68
C LEU A 60 -15.86 2.43 10.13
N VAL A 61 -15.75 1.72 11.26
CA VAL A 61 -14.47 1.22 11.78
C VAL A 61 -13.81 0.27 10.78
N TYR A 62 -14.57 -0.72 10.28
CA TYR A 62 -14.07 -1.68 9.30
C TYR A 62 -13.74 -1.02 7.94
N MET A 63 -14.53 -0.04 7.50
CA MET A 63 -14.21 0.78 6.34
C MET A 63 -12.87 1.49 6.53
N CYS A 64 -12.63 2.10 7.70
CA CYS A 64 -11.35 2.75 7.99
C CYS A 64 -10.18 1.75 7.95
N PHE A 65 -10.33 0.54 8.49
CA PHE A 65 -9.31 -0.50 8.38
C PHE A 65 -8.97 -0.86 6.93
N GLY A 66 -9.98 -0.98 6.06
CA GLY A 66 -9.76 -1.25 4.64
C GLY A 66 -9.01 -0.12 3.93
N VAL A 67 -9.35 1.13 4.25
CA VAL A 67 -8.68 2.33 3.73
C VAL A 67 -7.23 2.41 4.23
N ILE A 68 -6.97 2.12 5.50
CA ILE A 68 -5.61 2.10 6.09
C ILE A 68 -4.77 1.01 5.42
N ALA A 69 -5.33 -0.19 5.23
CA ALA A 69 -4.66 -1.27 4.51
C ALA A 69 -4.35 -0.90 3.05
N ALA A 70 -5.27 -0.21 2.38
CA ALA A 70 -5.05 0.28 1.02
C ALA A 70 -3.93 1.32 0.98
N ALA A 71 -3.88 2.22 1.97
CA ALA A 71 -2.81 3.20 2.09
C ALA A 71 -1.43 2.55 2.24
N ALA A 72 -1.31 1.51 3.08
CA ALA A 72 -0.06 0.75 3.21
C ALA A 72 0.38 0.14 1.86
N GLY A 73 -0.57 -0.46 1.13
CA GLY A 73 -0.30 -1.00 -0.22
C GLY A 73 0.07 0.08 -1.24
N LEU A 74 -0.58 1.25 -1.23
CA LEU A 74 -0.26 2.38 -2.11
C LEU A 74 1.13 2.95 -1.84
N VAL A 75 1.51 3.08 -0.57
CA VAL A 75 2.87 3.50 -0.19
C VAL A 75 3.89 2.46 -0.66
N ALA A 76 3.60 1.17 -0.50
CA ALA A 76 4.46 0.09 -0.99
C ALA A 76 4.60 0.11 -2.53
N ILE A 77 3.52 0.37 -3.26
CA ILE A 77 3.52 0.57 -4.72
C ILE A 77 4.44 1.75 -5.11
N GLY A 78 4.27 2.91 -4.47
CA GLY A 78 5.11 4.08 -4.73
C GLY A 78 6.59 3.80 -4.43
N GLY A 79 6.85 3.14 -3.30
CA GLY A 79 8.18 2.75 -2.84
C GLY A 79 8.87 1.72 -3.76
N ALA A 80 8.14 0.74 -4.29
CA ALA A 80 8.70 -0.38 -5.05
C ALA A 80 8.65 -0.19 -6.57
N ILE A 81 7.56 0.34 -7.15
CA ILE A 81 7.37 0.45 -8.60
C ILE A 81 7.17 1.88 -9.13
N GLY A 82 7.10 2.89 -8.28
CA GLY A 82 6.88 4.29 -8.68
C GLY A 82 7.92 4.86 -9.69
N PRO A 83 7.67 6.05 -10.23
CA PRO A 83 8.60 6.75 -11.12
C PRO A 83 9.77 7.40 -10.37
N GLY A 84 10.93 7.55 -11.03
CA GLY A 84 12.07 8.32 -10.52
C GLY A 84 13.15 7.53 -9.76
N PRO A 85 14.16 8.23 -9.19
CA PRO A 85 15.31 7.60 -8.56
C PRO A 85 14.92 6.87 -7.26
N ILE A 86 15.54 5.72 -7.04
CA ILE A 86 15.21 4.79 -5.95
C ILE A 86 15.24 5.45 -4.56
N LEU A 87 16.24 6.30 -4.29
CA LEU A 87 16.39 6.95 -2.98
C LEU A 87 15.29 7.96 -2.71
N LEU A 88 14.93 8.77 -3.72
CA LEU A 88 13.87 9.75 -3.58
C LEU A 88 12.53 9.05 -3.34
N ARG A 89 12.22 8.02 -4.14
CA ARG A 89 11.00 7.22 -3.97
C ARG A 89 10.90 6.57 -2.60
N LEU A 90 11.98 5.92 -2.15
CA LEU A 90 12.01 5.29 -0.84
C LEU A 90 11.86 6.34 0.26
N GLY A 91 12.57 7.46 0.18
CA GLY A 91 12.42 8.57 1.13
C GLY A 91 10.99 9.11 1.20
N VAL A 92 10.36 9.39 0.05
CA VAL A 92 8.97 9.85 -0.02
C VAL A 92 8.01 8.80 0.56
N SER A 93 8.17 7.53 0.18
CA SER A 93 7.30 6.46 0.67
C SER A 93 7.42 6.27 2.19
N ILE A 94 8.64 6.30 2.75
CA ILE A 94 8.86 6.23 4.20
C ILE A 94 8.27 7.45 4.88
N GLY A 95 8.49 8.66 4.34
CA GLY A 95 7.92 9.89 4.88
C GLY A 95 6.39 9.87 4.92
N LEU A 96 5.74 9.39 3.85
CA LEU A 96 4.29 9.19 3.81
C LEU A 96 3.83 8.17 4.84
N ALA A 97 4.55 7.06 4.98
CA ALA A 97 4.18 6.03 5.94
C ALA A 97 4.30 6.52 7.40
N VAL A 98 5.36 7.28 7.70
CA VAL A 98 5.53 7.96 9.00
C VAL A 98 4.41 8.96 9.25
N LEU A 99 4.01 9.74 8.24
CA LEU A 99 2.90 10.69 8.36
C LEU A 99 1.57 9.99 8.64
N LEU A 100 1.27 8.88 7.95
CA LEU A 100 0.07 8.07 8.21
C LEU A 100 0.09 7.42 9.58
N PHE A 101 1.25 6.92 10.02
CA PHE A 101 1.44 6.39 11.36
C PHE A 101 1.24 7.46 12.43
N ALA A 102 1.76 8.68 12.21
CA ALA A 102 1.54 9.82 13.10
C ALA A 102 0.06 10.23 13.16
N ALA A 103 -0.65 10.23 12.03
CA ALA A 103 -2.10 10.50 12.02
C ALA A 103 -2.88 9.47 12.84
N TRP A 104 -2.56 8.18 12.67
CA TRP A 104 -3.14 7.10 13.49
C TRP A 104 -2.82 7.26 14.98
N PHE A 105 -1.56 7.56 15.32
CA PHE A 105 -1.13 7.81 16.69
C PHE A 105 -1.83 9.01 17.32
N LEU A 106 -2.01 10.10 16.58
CA LEU A 106 -2.77 11.26 17.05
C LEU A 106 -4.23 10.92 17.31
N GLY A 107 -4.84 10.08 16.47
CA GLY A 107 -6.18 9.54 16.69
C GLY A 107 -6.29 8.78 18.01
N TRP A 108 -5.34 7.86 18.23
CA TRP A 108 -5.23 7.13 19.49
C TRP A 108 -5.03 8.07 20.69
N ALA A 109 -4.13 9.05 20.60
CA ALA A 109 -3.87 10.00 21.68
C ALA A 109 -5.09 10.88 22.00
N VAL A 110 -5.92 11.22 21.01
CA VAL A 110 -7.17 11.96 21.22
C VAL A 110 -8.22 11.08 21.91
N SER A 111 -8.36 9.82 21.49
CA SER A 111 -9.18 8.81 22.18
C SER A 111 -8.79 8.69 23.65
N ASP A 112 -7.50 8.50 23.90
CA ASP A 112 -6.97 8.24 25.22
C ASP A 112 -6.88 9.50 26.10
N SER A 113 -6.91 10.71 25.52
CA SER A 113 -6.90 11.96 26.30
C SER A 113 -8.10 12.14 27.23
N GLN A 114 -9.13 11.31 27.12
CA GLN A 114 -10.21 11.22 28.11
C GLN A 114 -9.84 10.41 29.37
N ILE A 115 -8.68 9.74 29.37
CA ILE A 115 -8.18 8.86 30.42
C ILE A 115 -6.73 9.29 30.75
N ASN A 116 -6.51 10.01 31.85
CA ASN A 116 -5.20 10.51 32.29
C ASN A 116 -4.19 9.41 32.71
N GLN A 117 -4.23 8.21 32.12
CA GLN A 117 -3.40 7.06 32.49
C GLN A 117 -3.06 6.19 31.28
N ILE A 118 -2.29 6.71 30.30
CA ILE A 118 -1.60 5.83 29.35
C ILE A 118 -0.79 4.83 30.17
N ASN A 119 -1.19 3.57 30.12
CA ASN A 119 -0.51 2.51 30.84
C ASN A 119 0.88 2.31 30.21
N ASP A 120 1.90 2.06 31.01
CA ASP A 120 3.24 1.77 30.50
C ASP A 120 3.25 0.58 29.54
N HIS A 121 2.29 -0.33 29.66
CA HIS A 121 2.05 -1.38 28.69
C HIS A 121 1.74 -0.85 27.27
N GLU A 122 0.85 0.12 27.14
CA GLU A 122 0.45 0.66 25.83
C GLU A 122 1.59 1.42 25.16
N LYS A 123 2.36 2.19 25.95
CA LYS A 123 3.57 2.86 25.46
C LYS A 123 4.57 1.85 24.89
N ARG A 124 4.73 0.69 25.55
CA ARG A 124 5.61 -0.38 25.08
C ARG A 124 5.09 -0.99 23.78
N VAL A 125 3.79 -1.26 23.68
CA VAL A 125 3.17 -1.80 22.44
C VAL A 125 3.39 -0.83 21.28
N LEU A 126 3.18 0.47 21.49
CA LEU A 126 3.41 1.50 20.48
C LEU A 126 4.88 1.60 20.08
N LEU A 127 5.79 1.55 21.06
CA LEU A 127 7.23 1.56 20.78
C LEU A 127 7.67 0.31 20.01
N VAL A 128 7.16 -0.87 20.36
CA VAL A 128 7.40 -2.12 19.64
C VAL A 128 6.86 -2.02 18.20
N ALA A 129 5.64 -1.52 18.01
CA ALA A 129 5.06 -1.32 16.69
C ALA A 129 5.91 -0.37 15.83
N LEU A 130 6.37 0.75 16.41
CA LEU A 130 7.24 1.72 15.73
C LEU A 130 8.61 1.12 15.36
N LEU A 131 9.21 0.31 16.24
CA LEU A 131 10.49 -0.35 16.00
C LEU A 131 10.38 -1.48 14.96
N CYS A 132 9.24 -2.17 14.91
CA CYS A 132 8.92 -3.19 13.90
C CYS A 132 8.41 -2.61 12.58
N PHE A 133 8.01 -1.34 12.55
CA PHE A 133 7.46 -0.70 11.36
C PHE A 133 8.35 -0.86 10.11
N PRO A 134 9.69 -0.68 10.17
CA PRO A 134 10.53 -0.82 8.99
C PRO A 134 10.57 -2.23 8.41
N ILE A 135 10.53 -3.28 9.25
CA ILE A 135 10.56 -4.67 8.74
C ILE A 135 9.24 -5.04 8.08
N VAL A 136 8.11 -4.65 8.68
CA VAL A 136 6.78 -4.83 8.08
C VAL A 136 6.68 -4.06 6.76
N TYR A 137 7.21 -2.84 6.72
CA TYR A 137 7.27 -2.01 5.52
C TYR A 137 8.11 -2.61 4.39
N VAL A 138 9.20 -3.29 4.71
CA VAL A 138 9.99 -4.03 3.71
C VAL A 138 9.22 -5.26 3.24
N SER A 139 8.61 -6.02 4.15
CA SER A 139 7.88 -7.26 3.83
C SER A 139 6.74 -7.05 2.85
N ILE A 140 5.92 -6.01 3.03
CA ILE A 140 4.82 -5.68 2.12
C ILE A 140 5.33 -5.35 0.69
N GLN A 141 6.57 -4.87 0.55
CA GLN A 141 7.15 -4.54 -0.76
C GLN A 141 7.83 -5.72 -1.46
N ILE A 142 8.17 -6.80 -0.77
CA ILE A 142 8.93 -7.92 -1.36
C ILE A 142 8.28 -8.43 -2.66
N PRO A 143 6.96 -8.72 -2.72
CA PRO A 143 6.32 -9.17 -3.96
C PRO A 143 6.44 -8.14 -5.08
N LEU A 144 6.28 -6.85 -4.78
CA LEU A 144 6.37 -5.76 -5.74
C LEU A 144 7.79 -5.61 -6.31
N TRP A 145 8.82 -5.79 -5.48
CA TRP A 145 10.21 -5.82 -5.94
C TRP A 145 10.50 -7.02 -6.82
N ILE A 146 9.98 -8.20 -6.48
CA ILE A 146 10.07 -9.38 -7.36
C ILE A 146 9.43 -9.06 -8.72
N MET A 147 8.24 -8.45 -8.73
CA MET A 147 7.58 -8.06 -9.98
C MET A 147 8.40 -7.06 -10.79
N ARG A 148 9.02 -6.09 -10.11
CA ARG A 148 9.91 -5.12 -10.74
C ARG A 148 11.15 -5.77 -11.36
N PHE A 149 11.80 -6.71 -10.68
CA PHE A 149 13.04 -7.32 -11.16
C PHE A 149 12.79 -8.42 -12.18
N ALA A 150 11.83 -9.32 -11.93
CA ALA A 150 11.55 -10.46 -12.79
C ALA A 150 10.77 -10.05 -14.06
N PHE A 151 9.79 -9.16 -13.93
CA PHE A 151 8.91 -8.78 -15.05
C PHE A 151 9.16 -7.35 -15.56
N SER A 152 10.16 -6.66 -15.01
CA SER A 152 10.48 -5.27 -15.36
C SER A 152 9.31 -4.30 -15.13
N TRP A 153 8.41 -4.59 -14.18
CA TRP A 153 7.24 -3.76 -13.89
C TRP A 153 7.65 -2.38 -13.37
N ARG A 154 7.10 -1.34 -14.01
CA ARG A 154 7.39 0.07 -13.70
C ARG A 154 6.15 0.92 -13.88
N CYS A 155 5.91 1.82 -12.95
CA CYS A 155 4.96 2.90 -13.16
C CYS A 155 5.72 4.07 -13.79
N GLU A 156 5.48 4.34 -15.08
CA GLU A 156 6.09 5.46 -15.82
C GLU A 156 4.99 6.36 -16.40
N PHE A 157 5.34 7.61 -16.64
CA PHE A 157 4.44 8.58 -17.25
C PHE A 157 4.49 8.44 -18.79
N VAL A 158 3.33 8.27 -19.42
CA VAL A 158 3.20 8.20 -20.88
C VAL A 158 3.41 9.59 -21.46
N GLY A 159 4.57 9.80 -22.09
CA GLY A 159 5.01 11.10 -22.61
C GLY A 159 6.29 11.63 -21.95
N GLY A 160 6.87 10.90 -21.00
CA GLY A 160 8.21 11.18 -20.50
C GLY A 160 9.27 10.94 -21.59
N THR A 161 10.38 11.68 -21.55
CA THR A 161 11.49 11.48 -22.49
C THR A 161 12.04 10.07 -22.37
N ALA A 162 12.09 9.32 -23.47
CA ALA A 162 12.59 7.94 -23.54
C ALA A 162 13.99 7.74 -22.92
N ALA A 163 14.79 8.81 -22.83
CA ALA A 163 16.10 8.83 -22.17
C ALA A 163 16.07 8.48 -20.68
N GLU A 164 14.94 8.61 -19.98
CA GLU A 164 14.79 8.17 -18.59
C GLU A 164 14.38 6.70 -18.43
N SER A 165 13.96 6.04 -19.52
CA SER A 165 13.40 4.68 -19.49
C SER A 165 14.47 3.59 -19.53
N GLU A 166 15.70 3.91 -19.96
CA GLU A 166 16.80 2.95 -19.90
C GLU A 166 17.23 2.74 -18.45
N LEU A 167 16.86 1.56 -17.94
CA LEU A 167 17.30 1.10 -16.65
C LEU A 167 18.82 1.14 -16.54
N PRO A 168 19.38 1.94 -15.61
CA PRO A 168 20.76 1.71 -15.24
C PRO A 168 20.82 0.28 -14.68
N PRO A 169 21.78 -0.55 -15.12
CA PRO A 169 21.95 -1.91 -14.61
C PRO A 169 22.02 -1.91 -13.07
N LEU A 170 21.79 -3.07 -12.46
CA LEU A 170 21.87 -3.20 -11.00
C LEU A 170 23.30 -2.88 -10.53
N THR A 171 23.52 -1.65 -10.10
CA THR A 171 24.81 -1.20 -9.58
C THR A 171 25.01 -1.72 -8.15
N ILE A 172 26.25 -2.04 -7.78
CA ILE A 172 26.64 -2.41 -6.41
C ILE A 172 26.09 -1.42 -5.37
N ARG A 173 26.11 -0.12 -5.68
CA ARG A 173 25.52 0.94 -4.82
C ARG A 173 24.05 0.69 -4.47
N LYS A 174 23.22 0.29 -5.44
CA LYS A 174 21.78 -0.01 -5.21
C LYS A 174 21.62 -1.25 -4.32
N LEU A 175 22.46 -2.26 -4.51
CA LEU A 175 22.50 -3.44 -3.66
C LEU A 175 22.85 -3.07 -2.21
N MET A 176 23.90 -2.27 -2.01
CA MET A 176 24.31 -1.78 -0.69
C MET A 176 23.23 -0.95 0.01
N ILE A 177 22.49 -0.12 -0.72
CA ILE A 177 21.35 0.63 -0.17
C ILE A 177 20.26 -0.34 0.30
N GLY A 178 19.90 -1.32 -0.54
CA GLY A 178 18.89 -2.32 -0.18
C GLY A 178 19.27 -3.14 1.04
N THR A 179 20.51 -3.62 1.11
CA THR A 179 21.01 -4.37 2.28
C THR A 179 21.06 -3.51 3.54
N THR A 180 21.43 -2.22 3.41
CA THR A 180 21.40 -1.27 4.54
C THR A 180 19.98 -1.10 5.09
N LEU A 181 18.97 -0.99 4.23
CA LEU A 181 17.57 -0.86 4.67
C LEU A 181 17.09 -2.13 5.39
N VAL A 182 17.43 -3.31 4.88
CA VAL A 182 17.10 -4.59 5.53
C VAL A 182 17.82 -4.70 6.88
N ALA A 183 19.09 -4.31 6.96
CA ALA A 183 19.86 -4.32 8.21
C ALA A 183 19.25 -3.37 9.26
N LEU A 184 18.85 -2.16 8.86
CA LEU A 184 18.16 -1.20 9.74
C LEU A 184 16.82 -1.75 10.23
N ALA A 185 16.06 -2.41 9.35
CA ALA A 185 14.79 -3.03 9.71
C ALA A 185 14.95 -4.17 10.72
N LEU A 186 15.95 -5.03 10.53
CA LEU A 186 16.29 -6.11 11.46
C LEU A 186 16.84 -5.56 12.79
N ALA A 187 17.63 -4.49 12.76
CA ALA A 187 18.12 -3.82 13.96
C ALA A 187 16.96 -3.23 14.77
N GLY A 188 15.98 -2.61 14.11
CA GLY A 188 14.75 -2.13 14.74
C GLY A 188 13.96 -3.25 15.39
N ALA A 189 13.71 -4.35 14.66
CA ALA A 189 13.04 -5.54 15.21
C ALA A 189 13.81 -6.14 16.41
N ARG A 190 15.14 -6.16 16.35
CA ARG A 190 15.98 -6.62 17.46
C ARG A 190 15.89 -5.71 18.68
N ALA A 191 15.83 -4.39 18.48
CA ALA A 191 15.60 -3.44 19.56
C ALA A 191 14.20 -3.64 20.17
N ALA A 192 13.18 -3.90 19.35
CA ALA A 192 11.83 -4.18 19.83
C ALA A 192 11.76 -5.38 20.80
N VAL A 193 12.55 -6.44 20.57
CA VAL A 193 12.66 -7.59 21.49
C VAL A 193 13.03 -7.17 22.92
N SER A 194 13.86 -6.13 23.08
CA SER A 194 14.28 -5.65 24.41
C SER A 194 13.20 -4.85 25.16
N VAL A 195 12.18 -4.38 24.43
CA VAL A 195 11.05 -3.60 24.97
C VAL A 195 9.81 -4.47 25.14
N ALA A 196 9.65 -5.48 24.27
CA ALA A 196 8.59 -6.47 24.30
C ALA A 196 8.55 -7.20 25.66
N SER A 197 7.33 -7.55 26.09
CA SER A 197 7.13 -8.27 27.36
C SER A 197 7.09 -9.78 27.14
N GLU A 198 6.92 -10.21 25.88
CA GLU A 198 6.83 -11.60 25.48
C GLU A 198 8.21 -12.28 25.42
N PRO A 199 8.27 -13.62 25.56
CA PRO A 199 9.47 -14.39 25.28
C PRO A 199 10.01 -14.11 23.87
N PRO A 200 11.34 -14.01 23.66
CA PRO A 200 11.91 -13.69 22.35
C PRO A 200 11.47 -14.64 21.22
N SER A 201 11.27 -15.92 21.50
CA SER A 201 10.80 -16.91 20.51
C SER A 201 9.38 -16.61 20.03
N GLU A 202 8.48 -16.22 20.93
CA GLU A 202 7.10 -15.86 20.58
C GLU A 202 7.07 -14.56 19.78
N PHE A 203 7.87 -13.57 20.19
CA PHE A 203 8.02 -12.32 19.45
C PHE A 203 8.45 -12.56 17.98
N TRP A 204 9.50 -13.36 17.75
CA TRP A 204 9.98 -13.63 16.39
C TRP A 204 8.96 -14.41 15.57
N LEU A 205 8.24 -15.35 16.19
CA LEU A 205 7.18 -16.10 15.52
C LEU A 205 6.05 -15.19 15.07
N VAL A 206 5.53 -14.33 15.97
CA VAL A 206 4.46 -13.38 15.66
C VAL A 206 4.92 -12.41 14.58
N LEU A 207 6.13 -11.86 14.69
CA LEU A 207 6.67 -10.96 13.67
C LEU A 207 6.81 -11.65 12.31
N ALA A 208 7.26 -12.90 12.27
CA ALA A 208 7.35 -13.68 11.04
C ALA A 208 5.96 -13.89 10.40
N ILE A 209 4.95 -14.21 11.21
CA ILE A 209 3.55 -14.33 10.75
C ILE A 209 3.03 -13.01 10.18
N VAL A 210 3.27 -11.89 10.85
CA VAL A 210 2.86 -10.55 10.38
C VAL A 210 3.56 -10.20 9.06
N CYS A 211 4.87 -10.42 8.96
CA CYS A 211 5.65 -10.18 7.75
C CYS A 211 5.19 -11.08 6.58
N ALA A 212 4.94 -12.36 6.84
CA ALA A 212 4.45 -13.29 5.83
C ALA A 212 3.02 -12.92 5.38
N SER A 213 2.15 -12.54 6.31
CA SER A 213 0.76 -12.15 6.03
C SER A 213 0.72 -10.87 5.20
N THR A 214 1.50 -9.84 5.56
CA THR A 214 1.57 -8.58 4.81
C THR A 214 2.15 -8.76 3.41
N ALA A 215 3.19 -9.59 3.26
CA ALA A 215 3.70 -9.99 1.95
C ALA A 215 2.63 -10.77 1.15
N GLY A 216 1.91 -11.69 1.78
CA GLY A 216 0.82 -12.45 1.18
C GLY A 216 -0.33 -11.56 0.70
N VAL A 217 -0.78 -10.61 1.52
CA VAL A 217 -1.81 -9.62 1.16
C VAL A 217 -1.34 -8.76 0.00
N SER A 218 -0.08 -8.31 0.00
CA SER A 218 0.50 -7.57 -1.13
C SER A 218 0.48 -8.39 -2.43
N LEU A 219 0.88 -9.67 -2.35
CA LEU A 219 0.91 -10.58 -3.49
C LEU A 219 -0.50 -10.89 -4.04
N ILE A 220 -1.47 -11.19 -3.17
CA ILE A 220 -2.80 -11.66 -3.54
C ILE A 220 -3.74 -10.50 -3.86
N SER A 221 -3.55 -9.34 -3.22
CA SER A 221 -4.51 -8.23 -3.27
C SER A 221 -3.97 -7.03 -4.04
N THR A 222 -2.75 -6.61 -3.72
CA THR A 222 -2.18 -5.38 -4.32
C THR A 222 -1.78 -5.62 -5.78
N LEU A 223 -1.12 -6.74 -6.08
CA LEU A 223 -0.64 -7.03 -7.43
C LEU A 223 -1.76 -7.16 -8.48
N PRO A 224 -2.86 -7.90 -8.25
CA PRO A 224 -3.93 -7.97 -9.24
C PRO A 224 -4.59 -6.61 -9.49
N ILE A 225 -4.75 -5.78 -8.46
CA ILE A 225 -5.33 -4.44 -8.61
C ILE A 225 -4.37 -3.54 -9.41
N VAL A 226 -3.07 -3.54 -9.10
CA VAL A 226 -2.06 -2.79 -9.88
C VAL A 226 -2.04 -3.22 -11.34
N TRP A 227 -2.02 -4.53 -11.58
CA TRP A 227 -2.00 -5.09 -12.93
C TRP A 227 -3.26 -4.69 -13.70
N SER A 228 -4.44 -4.91 -13.13
CA SER A 228 -5.70 -4.60 -13.81
C SER A 228 -5.91 -3.10 -14.04
N THR A 229 -5.61 -2.25 -13.04
CA THR A 229 -5.82 -0.79 -13.13
C THR A 229 -4.87 -0.12 -14.11
N LEU A 230 -3.56 -0.41 -14.01
CA LEU A 230 -2.54 0.33 -14.74
C LEU A 230 -2.16 -0.29 -16.09
N ARG A 231 -2.49 -1.57 -16.32
CA ARG A 231 -2.16 -2.28 -17.57
C ARG A 231 -3.35 -2.46 -18.52
N ALA A 232 -4.58 -2.66 -18.01
CA ALA A 232 -5.70 -3.01 -18.89
C ALA A 232 -5.99 -1.87 -19.88
N SER A 233 -6.02 -2.17 -21.18
CA SER A 233 -6.29 -1.16 -22.23
C SER A 233 -7.72 -0.62 -22.14
N ARG A 234 -8.69 -1.47 -21.81
CA ARG A 234 -10.12 -1.13 -21.72
C ARG A 234 -10.62 -1.09 -20.28
N LEU A 235 -11.34 -0.02 -19.93
CA LEU A 235 -11.90 0.19 -18.58
C LEU A 235 -12.87 -0.92 -18.16
N VAL A 236 -13.68 -1.44 -19.10
CA VAL A 236 -14.70 -2.47 -18.80
C VAL A 236 -14.07 -3.75 -18.25
N TRP A 237 -12.99 -4.25 -18.86
CA TRP A 237 -12.29 -5.44 -18.38
C TRP A 237 -11.67 -5.25 -16.99
N TRP A 238 -11.24 -4.01 -16.69
CA TRP A 238 -10.78 -3.66 -15.36
C TRP A 238 -11.91 -3.73 -14.33
N ILE A 239 -13.08 -3.13 -14.60
CA ILE A 239 -14.25 -3.17 -13.70
C ILE A 239 -14.65 -4.62 -13.42
N ILE A 240 -14.75 -5.44 -14.47
CA ILE A 240 -15.13 -6.86 -14.34
C ILE A 240 -14.08 -7.61 -13.50
N GLY A 241 -12.80 -7.45 -13.81
CA GLY A 241 -11.72 -8.11 -13.07
C GLY A 241 -11.69 -7.71 -11.59
N LEU A 242 -11.90 -6.43 -11.28
CA LEU A 242 -11.98 -5.94 -9.91
C LEU A 242 -13.20 -6.50 -9.17
N ALA A 243 -14.38 -6.50 -9.81
CA ALA A 243 -15.60 -7.04 -9.22
C ALA A 243 -15.47 -8.53 -8.91
N VAL A 244 -14.90 -9.31 -9.84
CA VAL A 244 -14.62 -10.74 -9.65
C VAL A 244 -13.63 -10.95 -8.51
N TYR A 245 -12.54 -10.18 -8.47
CA TYR A 245 -11.56 -10.25 -7.38
C TYR A 245 -12.20 -9.95 -6.02
N VAL A 246 -12.96 -8.85 -5.89
CA VAL A 246 -13.63 -8.48 -4.64
C VAL A 246 -14.62 -9.55 -4.20
N ALA A 247 -15.40 -10.12 -5.13
CA ALA A 247 -16.33 -11.20 -4.83
C ALA A 247 -15.62 -12.45 -4.32
N ILE A 248 -14.52 -12.87 -4.98
CA ILE A 248 -13.73 -14.03 -4.56
C ILE A 248 -13.06 -13.78 -3.21
N ALA A 249 -12.38 -12.66 -3.04
CA ALA A 249 -11.70 -12.31 -1.80
C ALA A 249 -12.68 -12.25 -0.62
N THR A 250 -13.83 -11.60 -0.82
CA THR A 250 -14.89 -11.53 0.20
C THR A 250 -15.44 -12.92 0.52
N GLY A 251 -15.77 -13.72 -0.50
CA GLY A 251 -16.28 -15.07 -0.29
C GLY A 251 -15.31 -15.97 0.47
N VAL A 252 -14.02 -15.93 0.13
CA VAL A 252 -12.97 -16.70 0.82
C VAL A 252 -12.83 -16.24 2.26
N THR A 253 -12.72 -14.94 2.52
CA THR A 253 -12.59 -14.40 3.89
C THR A 253 -13.80 -14.74 4.74
N LEU A 254 -15.02 -14.55 4.23
CA LEU A 254 -16.25 -14.88 4.95
C LEU A 254 -16.35 -16.37 5.25
N THR A 255 -15.91 -17.24 4.33
CA THR A 255 -15.91 -18.69 4.55
C THR A 255 -14.93 -19.07 5.65
N VAL A 256 -13.68 -18.57 5.58
CA VAL A 256 -12.64 -18.89 6.57
C VAL A 256 -13.04 -18.38 7.95
N VAL A 257 -13.47 -17.13 8.06
CA VAL A 257 -13.87 -16.54 9.35
C VAL A 257 -15.15 -17.17 9.88
N GLY A 258 -16.12 -17.49 9.01
CA GLY A 258 -17.34 -18.19 9.41
C GLY A 258 -17.08 -19.57 10.00
N ILE A 259 -16.06 -20.28 9.50
CA ILE A 259 -15.63 -21.57 10.05
C ILE A 259 -14.93 -21.41 11.41
N LEU A 260 -14.16 -20.34 11.60
CA LEU A 260 -13.33 -20.14 12.79
C LEU A 260 -14.05 -19.47 13.96
N GLU A 261 -14.93 -18.50 13.71
CA GLU A 261 -15.46 -17.58 14.74
C GLU A 261 -16.96 -17.76 15.02
N ASN A 262 -17.58 -18.86 14.57
CA ASN A 262 -19.03 -19.11 14.70
C ASN A 262 -19.95 -18.03 14.08
N GLY A 263 -19.40 -17.20 13.19
CA GLY A 263 -20.15 -16.41 12.22
C GLY A 263 -21.10 -15.34 12.76
N ARG A 264 -20.60 -14.43 13.60
CA ARG A 264 -21.39 -13.24 13.98
C ARG A 264 -21.59 -12.35 12.76
N PHE A 265 -22.85 -12.05 12.45
CA PHE A 265 -23.24 -11.32 11.25
C PHE A 265 -22.51 -9.97 11.09
N TRP A 266 -22.37 -9.20 12.19
CA TRP A 266 -21.72 -7.89 12.15
C TRP A 266 -20.22 -7.95 11.87
N GLU A 267 -19.51 -8.96 12.40
CA GLU A 267 -18.09 -9.17 12.13
C GLU A 267 -17.87 -9.59 10.67
N MET A 268 -18.71 -10.49 10.16
CA MET A 268 -18.72 -10.88 8.74
C MET A 268 -18.97 -9.68 7.82
N PHE A 269 -20.02 -8.91 8.10
CA PHE A 269 -20.35 -7.72 7.32
C PHE A 269 -19.24 -6.66 7.38
N GLY A 270 -18.65 -6.49 8.56
CA GLY A 270 -17.48 -5.66 8.77
C GLY A 270 -16.29 -6.08 7.90
N LEU A 271 -15.91 -7.36 7.92
CA LEU A 271 -14.81 -7.87 7.11
C LEU A 271 -15.05 -7.72 5.61
N ALA A 272 -16.27 -7.96 5.13
CA ALA A 272 -16.64 -7.68 3.75
C ALA A 272 -16.46 -6.19 3.41
N THR A 273 -16.85 -5.30 4.33
CA THR A 273 -16.67 -3.85 4.20
C THR A 273 -15.19 -3.47 4.13
N THR A 274 -14.33 -4.09 4.95
CA THR A 274 -12.87 -3.89 4.90
C THR A 274 -12.31 -4.23 3.52
N ILE A 275 -12.72 -5.36 2.93
CA ILE A 275 -12.23 -5.81 1.61
C ILE A 275 -12.71 -4.87 0.50
N VAL A 276 -13.99 -4.49 0.52
CA VAL A 276 -14.59 -3.59 -0.48
C VAL A 276 -13.94 -2.21 -0.40
N SER A 277 -13.79 -1.64 0.81
CA SER A 277 -13.16 -0.33 1.01
C SER A 277 -11.67 -0.34 0.65
N PHE A 278 -10.95 -1.42 0.96
CA PHE A 278 -9.57 -1.62 0.50
C PHE A 278 -9.47 -1.56 -1.03
N ALA A 279 -10.28 -2.36 -1.73
CA ALA A 279 -10.25 -2.47 -3.17
C ALA A 279 -10.69 -1.15 -3.85
N ALA A 280 -11.72 -0.50 -3.32
CA ALA A 280 -12.23 0.77 -3.81
C ALA A 280 -11.18 1.89 -3.66
N MET A 281 -10.57 2.02 -2.48
CA MET A 281 -9.56 3.06 -2.23
C MET A 281 -8.31 2.86 -3.08
N MET A 282 -7.75 1.64 -3.10
CA MET A 282 -6.60 1.29 -3.93
C MET A 282 -6.89 1.62 -5.40
N SER A 283 -8.06 1.22 -5.89
CA SER A 283 -8.49 1.46 -7.27
C SER A 283 -8.67 2.94 -7.59
N ALA A 284 -9.30 3.71 -6.69
CA ALA A 284 -9.54 5.14 -6.90
C ALA A 284 -8.22 5.91 -7.06
N VAL A 285 -7.23 5.61 -6.22
CA VAL A 285 -5.90 6.25 -6.32
C VAL A 285 -5.18 5.82 -7.59
N LEU A 286 -5.16 4.53 -7.92
CA LEU A 286 -4.50 4.03 -9.13
C LEU A 286 -5.17 4.51 -10.42
N LEU A 287 -6.50 4.66 -10.44
CA LEU A 287 -7.22 5.29 -11.54
C LEU A 287 -6.88 6.78 -11.63
N SER A 288 -6.77 7.49 -10.51
CA SER A 288 -6.35 8.89 -10.51
C SER A 288 -4.94 9.04 -11.09
N MET A 289 -4.01 8.15 -10.73
CA MET A 289 -2.69 8.07 -11.35
C MET A 289 -2.79 7.78 -12.85
N ARG A 290 -3.66 6.86 -13.26
CA ARG A 290 -3.89 6.53 -14.67
C ARG A 290 -4.41 7.74 -15.46
N LEU A 291 -5.30 8.54 -14.88
CA LEU A 291 -5.82 9.78 -15.47
C LEU A 291 -4.75 10.87 -15.59
N LEU A 292 -3.77 10.87 -14.67
CA LEU A 292 -2.57 11.70 -14.73
C LEU A 292 -1.52 11.18 -15.73
N GLY A 293 -1.84 10.16 -16.53
CA GLY A 293 -0.96 9.63 -17.58
C GLY A 293 0.03 8.58 -17.12
N PHE A 294 -0.02 8.12 -15.86
CA PHE A 294 0.80 7.00 -15.42
C PHE A 294 0.29 5.67 -16.00
N ARG A 295 1.22 4.79 -16.40
CA ARG A 295 0.95 3.43 -16.87
C ARG A 295 1.96 2.45 -16.29
N LEU A 296 1.53 1.20 -16.17
CA LEU A 296 2.42 0.10 -15.84
C LEU A 296 3.08 -0.42 -17.12
N LEU A 297 4.39 -0.22 -17.25
CA LEU A 297 5.20 -0.75 -18.32
C LEU A 297 5.81 -2.10 -17.93
N SER A 298 5.92 -3.00 -18.90
CA SER A 298 6.64 -4.27 -18.79
C SER A 298 7.47 -4.51 -20.06
N ARG A 299 8.64 -5.15 -19.92
CA ARG A 299 9.58 -5.38 -21.03
C ARG A 299 8.98 -6.17 -22.19
N ASN A 300 8.02 -7.05 -21.91
CA ASN A 300 7.29 -7.80 -22.92
C ASN A 300 5.92 -7.12 -23.12
N PRO A 301 5.71 -6.34 -24.20
CA PRO A 301 4.36 -5.92 -24.56
C PRO A 301 3.54 -7.20 -24.80
N LEU A 302 2.36 -7.28 -24.18
CA LEU A 302 1.42 -8.34 -24.54
C LEU A 302 0.98 -8.08 -25.99
N PRO A 303 0.73 -9.13 -26.79
CA PRO A 303 0.01 -8.95 -28.04
C PRO A 303 -1.32 -8.24 -27.74
N GLU A 304 -1.57 -7.14 -28.45
CA GLU A 304 -2.78 -6.30 -28.29
C GLU A 304 -4.06 -7.03 -28.71
#